data_AF-A0A367ZBI4-F1
#
_entry.id   AF-A0A367ZBI4-F1
#
_cell.length_a   1.000
_cell.length_b   1.000
_cell.length_c   1.000
_cell.angle_alpha   90.00
_cell.angle_beta   90.00
_cell.angle_gamma   90.00
#
_symmetry.space_group_name_H-M   'P 1'
#
loop_
_entity.id
_entity.type
_entity.pdbx_description
1 polymer ?
#
loop_
_entity_poly.entity_id
_entity_poly.type
_entity_poly.pdbx_seq_one_letter_code
_entity_poly.pdbx_strand_id
1 'polypeptide(L)'
;MKRFRLFLLISSLLLSLGLTLLKVPLASSQGTTLIASYTNEALPLQDPDAAAWNNTTALEIPLSAQMVTAPIIRETKIKSISVRALHNGKQVAILLEWTDNTENAQSIRIQDFPDAVAVQFPIGSGQPFFCMGIQGANVNIWHWKADWQADLLAWQDMQDAYPNMRVDVYPFAQGDRPNPADYQDVTYLSGVAAENPLSLPRLSPVEDLVAGGFGSLTSQPQTSQNVQGYGVYENGKWRVIFSRDLTSSDPDDVNFVVGDVYSIAFAAWDGANGERNGQKSTSQWVSLQFESAPPTPLLQPAEEENYLIRGLTAQTIFLMYLSVLFVLIVIAVIIYFRLPKEG
;
A
#
# COMPACT_ATOMS: atom_id res chain seq x y z
N MET A 1 -3.62 41.34 32.68
CA MET A 1 -3.18 40.62 31.45
C MET A 1 -1.72 40.18 31.45
N LYS A 2 -0.70 41.04 31.69
CA LYS A 2 0.73 40.63 31.65
C LYS A 2 1.11 39.50 32.62
N ARG A 3 0.60 39.52 33.86
CA ARG A 3 0.88 38.47 34.87
C ARG A 3 0.27 37.10 34.53
N PHE A 4 -0.87 37.09 33.84
CA PHE A 4 -1.53 35.85 33.39
C PHE A 4 -0.75 35.17 32.24
N ARG A 5 -0.23 35.96 31.29
CA ARG A 5 0.64 35.45 30.22
C ARG A 5 1.97 34.93 30.76
N LEU A 6 2.54 35.59 31.77
CA LEU A 6 3.78 35.13 32.42
C LEU A 6 3.57 33.81 33.16
N PHE A 7 2.43 33.64 33.84
CA PHE A 7 2.10 32.40 34.54
C PHE A 7 1.89 31.23 33.57
N LEU A 8 1.20 31.46 32.44
CA LEU A 8 1.04 30.47 31.38
C LEU A 8 2.39 30.03 30.79
N LEU A 9 3.30 30.98 30.54
CA LEU A 9 4.64 30.70 30.03
C LEU A 9 5.48 29.87 31.01
N ILE A 10 5.44 30.22 32.30
CA ILE A 10 6.18 29.48 33.34
C ILE A 10 5.59 28.07 33.51
N SER A 11 4.27 27.93 33.48
CA SER A 11 3.61 26.63 33.57
C SER A 11 3.91 25.75 32.36
N SER A 12 3.95 26.30 31.14
CA SER A 12 4.32 25.52 29.95
C SER A 12 5.79 25.10 29.99
N LEU A 13 6.67 25.97 30.52
CA LEU A 13 8.09 25.67 30.64
C LEU A 13 8.34 24.57 31.68
N LEU A 14 7.68 24.66 32.85
CA LEU A 14 7.76 23.63 33.89
C LEU A 14 7.18 22.29 33.42
N LEU A 15 6.09 22.32 32.64
CA LEU A 15 5.52 21.11 32.05
C LEU A 15 6.49 20.48 31.05
N SER A 16 7.10 21.27 30.16
CA SER A 16 8.12 20.76 29.23
C SER A 16 9.34 20.19 29.95
N LEU A 17 9.79 20.85 31.04
CA LEU A 17 10.94 20.41 31.81
C LEU A 17 10.64 19.10 32.55
N GLY A 18 9.43 18.96 33.10
CA GLY A 18 8.95 17.72 33.72
C GLY A 18 8.89 16.57 32.72
N LEU A 19 8.37 16.81 31.51
CA LEU A 19 8.32 15.82 30.43
C LEU A 19 9.72 15.35 30.02
N THR A 20 10.70 16.25 29.94
CA THR A 20 12.10 15.89 29.65
C THR A 20 12.79 15.11 30.76
N LEU A 21 12.59 15.50 32.04
CA LEU A 21 13.21 14.83 33.19
C LEU A 21 12.65 13.42 33.41
N LEU A 22 11.37 13.22 33.13
CA LEU A 22 10.70 11.92 33.25
C LEU A 22 10.91 11.01 32.03
N LYS A 23 11.72 11.45 31.05
CA LYS A 23 11.95 10.74 29.78
C LYS A 23 10.64 10.29 29.11
N VAL A 24 9.57 11.09 29.23
CA VAL A 24 8.31 10.79 28.55
C VAL A 24 8.57 11.00 27.05
N PRO A 25 8.44 9.96 26.21
CA PRO A 25 8.65 10.13 24.78
C PRO A 25 7.56 11.06 24.23
N LEU A 26 7.94 12.30 23.92
CA LEU A 26 7.04 13.34 23.37
C LEU A 26 6.71 13.11 21.89
N ALA A 27 7.46 12.23 21.24
CA ALA A 27 7.19 11.69 19.92
C ALA A 27 7.74 10.26 19.89
N SER A 28 6.85 9.28 19.73
CA SER A 28 7.24 7.97 19.23
C SER A 28 7.13 8.06 17.72
N SER A 29 8.27 8.05 17.03
CA SER A 29 8.28 7.57 15.65
C SER A 29 8.00 6.07 15.75
N GLN A 30 6.72 5.70 15.82
CA GLN A 30 6.34 4.32 15.55
C GLN A 30 6.93 3.98 14.19
N GLY A 31 7.69 2.89 14.10
CA GLY A 31 8.35 2.50 12.85
C GLY A 31 7.33 2.42 11.71
N THR A 32 7.72 2.82 10.51
CA THR A 32 7.00 2.60 9.25
C THR A 32 7.05 1.11 8.88
N THR A 33 6.48 0.27 9.73
CA THR A 33 6.37 -1.17 9.49
C THR A 33 4.94 -1.50 9.10
N LEU A 34 4.76 -1.91 7.85
CA LEU A 34 3.55 -2.56 7.39
C LEU A 34 3.52 -3.97 7.97
N ILE A 35 2.51 -4.27 8.77
CA ILE A 35 2.31 -5.61 9.34
C ILE A 35 1.34 -6.37 8.44
N ALA A 36 1.81 -7.46 7.83
CA ALA A 36 0.94 -8.46 7.26
C ALA A 36 0.38 -9.32 8.40
N SER A 37 -0.87 -9.06 8.77
CA SER A 37 -1.52 -9.76 9.88
C SER A 37 -1.92 -11.17 9.48
N TYR A 38 -1.78 -12.12 10.40
CA TYR A 38 -2.14 -13.50 10.15
C TYR A 38 -3.65 -13.72 10.28
N THR A 39 -4.22 -14.53 9.37
CA THR A 39 -5.60 -15.04 9.49
C THR A 39 -5.65 -16.54 9.18
N ASN A 40 -6.51 -17.27 9.90
CA ASN A 40 -6.82 -18.67 9.61
C ASN A 40 -7.88 -18.83 8.50
N GLU A 41 -8.49 -17.72 8.06
CA GLU A 41 -9.54 -17.71 7.05
C GLU A 41 -8.98 -17.54 5.63
N ALA A 42 -9.83 -17.75 4.62
CA ALA A 42 -9.48 -17.41 3.25
C ALA A 42 -9.26 -15.90 3.10
N LEU A 43 -8.27 -15.51 2.31
CA LEU A 43 -8.00 -14.10 2.06
C LEU A 43 -9.08 -13.49 1.16
N PRO A 44 -9.54 -12.25 1.44
CA PRO A 44 -10.55 -11.58 0.62
C PRO A 44 -9.93 -11.03 -0.67
N LEU A 45 -9.68 -11.89 -1.67
CA LEU A 45 -8.90 -11.53 -2.86
C LEU A 45 -9.64 -10.60 -3.86
N GLN A 46 -10.96 -10.51 -3.75
CA GLN A 46 -11.82 -9.71 -4.66
C GLN A 46 -12.82 -8.83 -3.88
N ASP A 47 -12.60 -8.63 -2.59
CA ASP A 47 -13.48 -7.85 -1.73
C ASP A 47 -12.67 -6.89 -0.86
N PRO A 48 -12.49 -5.63 -1.31
CA PRO A 48 -11.76 -4.63 -0.52
C PRO A 48 -12.51 -4.16 0.72
N ASP A 49 -13.82 -4.43 0.83
CA ASP A 49 -14.67 -4.06 1.98
C ASP A 49 -14.81 -5.19 3.00
N ALA A 50 -14.19 -6.34 2.74
CA ALA A 50 -14.21 -7.49 3.63
C ALA A 50 -13.77 -7.11 5.05
N ALA A 51 -14.53 -7.58 6.04
CA ALA A 51 -14.27 -7.30 7.45
C ALA A 51 -12.88 -7.75 7.92
N ALA A 52 -12.27 -8.73 7.24
CA ALA A 52 -10.91 -9.20 7.53
C ALA A 52 -9.86 -8.07 7.43
N TRP A 53 -10.06 -7.07 6.58
CA TRP A 53 -9.15 -5.92 6.47
C TRP A 53 -9.13 -5.03 7.73
N ASN A 54 -10.15 -5.13 8.60
CA ASN A 54 -10.18 -4.40 9.87
C ASN A 54 -9.27 -5.02 10.95
N ASN A 55 -8.75 -6.23 10.71
CA ASN A 55 -7.82 -6.90 11.63
C ASN A 55 -6.38 -6.39 11.52
N THR A 56 -6.09 -5.58 10.50
CA THR A 56 -4.78 -4.96 10.29
C THR A 56 -4.89 -3.44 10.32
N THR A 57 -3.83 -2.77 10.73
CA THR A 57 -3.79 -1.30 10.77
C THR A 57 -3.38 -0.76 9.40
N ALA A 58 -4.17 0.16 8.86
CA ALA A 58 -3.79 0.88 7.66
C ALA A 58 -2.55 1.73 7.91
N LEU A 59 -1.55 1.59 7.03
CA LEU A 59 -0.35 2.41 7.04
C LEU A 59 -0.40 3.38 5.86
N GLU A 60 -0.41 4.68 6.15
CA GLU A 60 -0.33 5.73 5.13
C GLU A 60 1.11 5.92 4.67
N ILE A 61 1.37 5.63 3.40
CA ILE A 61 2.69 5.78 2.78
C ILE A 61 2.72 7.05 1.93
N PRO A 62 3.57 8.03 2.27
CA PRO A 62 3.73 9.22 1.46
C PRO A 62 4.45 8.89 0.14
N LEU A 63 3.95 9.44 -0.95
CA LEU A 63 4.54 9.34 -2.27
C LEU A 63 5.06 10.71 -2.75
N SER A 64 6.10 10.67 -3.56
CA SER A 64 6.69 11.84 -4.20
C SER A 64 6.98 11.58 -5.66
N ALA A 65 7.04 12.63 -6.48
CA ALA A 65 7.37 12.47 -7.89
C ALA A 65 8.78 11.89 -8.06
N GLN A 66 8.94 10.94 -8.97
CA GLN A 66 10.25 10.48 -9.44
C GLN A 66 11.00 11.65 -10.10
N MET A 67 12.15 12.03 -9.54
CA MET A 67 12.98 13.15 -10.02
C MET A 67 14.35 12.70 -10.54
N VAL A 68 14.60 11.39 -10.63
CA VAL A 68 15.94 10.83 -10.89
C VAL A 68 16.30 10.84 -12.37
N THR A 69 15.36 10.53 -13.27
CA THR A 69 15.63 10.36 -14.70
C THR A 69 14.57 11.04 -15.56
N ALA A 70 14.97 11.53 -16.73
CA ALA A 70 14.04 12.08 -17.71
C ALA A 70 13.27 10.95 -18.41
N PRO A 71 12.01 11.19 -18.83
CA PRO A 71 11.25 12.44 -18.67
C PRO A 71 10.73 12.65 -17.24
N ILE A 72 10.82 13.89 -16.75
CA ILE A 72 10.41 14.26 -15.38
C ILE A 72 9.04 14.94 -15.43
N ILE A 73 8.11 14.47 -14.59
CA ILE A 73 6.89 15.20 -14.23
C ILE A 73 7.10 15.85 -12.86
N ARG A 74 6.96 17.18 -12.77
CA ARG A 74 7.24 17.90 -11.52
C ARG A 74 6.14 17.77 -10.48
N GLU A 75 4.91 17.57 -10.93
CA GLU A 75 3.73 17.45 -10.08
C GLU A 75 2.97 16.19 -10.46
N THR A 76 3.16 15.15 -9.65
CA THR A 76 2.25 14.00 -9.67
C THR A 76 0.98 14.30 -8.91
N LYS A 77 -0.10 13.54 -9.10
CA LYS A 77 -1.36 13.76 -8.36
C LYS A 77 -1.50 12.92 -7.11
N ILE A 78 -1.00 11.70 -7.13
CA ILE A 78 -1.11 10.77 -6.00
C ILE A 78 -0.01 11.08 -4.97
N LYS A 79 -0.40 11.51 -3.76
CA LYS A 79 0.54 11.96 -2.71
C LYS A 79 0.68 11.01 -1.54
N SER A 80 -0.27 10.11 -1.35
CA SER A 80 -0.18 9.03 -0.40
C SER A 80 -1.02 7.86 -0.86
N ILE A 81 -0.70 6.69 -0.31
CA ILE A 81 -1.50 5.48 -0.45
C ILE A 81 -1.68 4.88 0.95
N SER A 82 -2.91 4.46 1.25
CA SER A 82 -3.21 3.63 2.42
C SER A 82 -2.88 2.18 2.08
N VAL A 83 -2.16 1.48 2.95
CA VAL A 83 -1.77 0.09 2.72
C VAL A 83 -2.17 -0.79 3.90
N ARG A 84 -2.76 -1.94 3.60
CA ARG A 84 -3.05 -3.03 4.53
C ARG A 84 -2.50 -4.34 3.96
N ALA A 85 -2.08 -5.24 4.83
CA ALA A 85 -1.59 -6.55 4.41
C ALA A 85 -2.15 -7.66 5.31
N LEU A 86 -2.49 -8.79 4.69
CA LEU A 86 -2.96 -10.01 5.33
C LEU A 86 -2.21 -11.22 4.76
N HIS A 87 -2.03 -12.26 5.57
CA HIS A 87 -1.55 -13.55 5.09
C HIS A 87 -2.20 -14.69 5.86
N ASN A 88 -2.24 -15.88 5.27
CA ASN A 88 -2.75 -17.09 5.90
C ASN A 88 -1.67 -18.18 6.06
N GLY A 89 -0.40 -17.78 6.06
CA GLY A 89 0.75 -18.68 6.08
C GLY A 89 1.01 -19.43 4.76
N LYS A 90 0.17 -19.27 3.73
CA LYS A 90 0.38 -19.82 2.38
C LYS A 90 0.37 -18.74 1.29
N GLN A 91 -0.51 -17.75 1.43
CA GLN A 91 -0.68 -16.62 0.53
C GLN A 91 -0.57 -15.30 1.28
N VAL A 92 -0.20 -14.26 0.56
CA VAL A 92 -0.28 -12.86 0.99
C VAL A 92 -1.29 -12.12 0.14
N ALA A 93 -2.04 -11.21 0.78
CA ALA A 93 -2.86 -10.20 0.11
C ALA A 93 -2.48 -8.81 0.61
N ILE A 94 -2.29 -7.86 -0.31
CA ILE A 94 -1.93 -6.48 0.00
C ILE A 94 -2.97 -5.56 -0.63
N LEU A 95 -3.72 -4.84 0.21
CA LEU A 95 -4.72 -3.85 -0.20
C LEU A 95 -4.08 -2.46 -0.20
N LEU A 96 -4.15 -1.79 -1.35
CA LEU A 96 -3.72 -0.41 -1.53
C LEU A 96 -4.95 0.45 -1.84
N GLU A 97 -5.05 1.61 -1.22
CA GLU A 97 -6.14 2.55 -1.45
C GLU A 97 -5.58 3.95 -1.69
N TRP A 98 -6.08 4.64 -2.72
CA TRP A 98 -5.71 6.03 -2.99
C TRP A 98 -6.88 6.83 -3.55
N THR A 99 -6.78 8.15 -3.42
CA THR A 99 -7.78 9.07 -3.97
C THR A 99 -7.43 9.41 -5.40
N ASP A 100 -8.41 9.29 -6.28
CA ASP A 100 -8.34 9.64 -7.69
C ASP A 100 -9.69 10.19 -8.15
N ASN A 101 -9.71 11.37 -8.76
CA ASN A 101 -10.97 11.98 -9.20
C ASN A 101 -11.48 11.40 -10.52
N THR A 102 -10.68 10.55 -11.16
CA THR A 102 -10.97 9.92 -12.45
C THR A 102 -10.83 8.41 -12.36
N GLU A 103 -11.56 7.72 -13.23
CA GLU A 103 -11.42 6.29 -13.46
C GLU A 103 -10.84 6.08 -14.85
N ASN A 104 -9.52 5.96 -14.94
CA ASN A 104 -8.84 5.76 -16.21
C ASN A 104 -8.53 4.28 -16.42
N ALA A 105 -9.49 3.54 -16.98
CA ALA A 105 -9.37 2.09 -17.23
C ALA A 105 -9.31 1.72 -18.72
N GLN A 106 -8.85 2.62 -19.57
CA GLN A 106 -8.74 2.40 -21.02
C GLN A 106 -7.38 2.89 -21.54
N SER A 107 -6.85 2.19 -22.54
CA SER A 107 -5.59 2.53 -23.24
C SER A 107 -5.76 2.43 -24.76
N ILE A 108 -6.87 2.95 -25.29
CA ILE A 108 -7.25 2.77 -26.71
C ILE A 108 -6.79 3.97 -27.55
N ARG A 109 -7.00 5.19 -27.05
CA ARG A 109 -6.57 6.41 -27.75
C ARG A 109 -5.11 6.71 -27.42
N ILE A 110 -4.44 7.44 -28.31
CA ILE A 110 -3.01 7.78 -28.16
C ILE A 110 -2.73 8.59 -26.89
N GLN A 111 -3.72 9.36 -26.42
CA GLN A 111 -3.67 10.17 -25.21
C GLN A 111 -4.16 9.44 -23.95
N ASP A 112 -4.65 8.21 -24.09
CA ASP A 112 -5.15 7.46 -22.94
C ASP A 112 -3.97 6.86 -22.18
N PHE A 113 -3.95 7.15 -20.87
CA PHE A 113 -3.05 6.51 -19.92
C PHE A 113 -3.93 5.92 -18.83
N PRO A 114 -3.73 4.65 -18.47
CA PRO A 114 -4.53 4.01 -17.43
C PRO A 114 -4.00 4.37 -16.05
N ASP A 115 -4.90 4.34 -15.07
CA ASP A 115 -4.51 4.34 -13.67
C ASP A 115 -3.79 3.03 -13.36
N ALA A 116 -2.75 3.14 -12.54
CA ALA A 116 -1.94 1.99 -12.19
C ALA A 116 -1.34 2.16 -10.79
N VAL A 117 -1.04 1.02 -10.17
CA VAL A 117 -0.32 0.98 -8.90
C VAL A 117 0.62 -0.22 -8.90
N ALA A 118 1.76 -0.07 -8.23
CA ALA A 118 2.75 -1.13 -8.14
C ALA A 118 3.31 -1.25 -6.73
N VAL A 119 3.66 -2.49 -6.39
CA VAL A 119 4.50 -2.83 -5.24
C VAL A 119 5.81 -3.42 -5.76
N GLN A 120 6.90 -3.24 -5.03
CA GLN A 120 8.17 -3.87 -5.35
C GLN A 120 8.89 -4.41 -4.12
N PHE A 121 9.69 -5.44 -4.33
CA PHE A 121 10.43 -6.17 -3.32
C PHE A 121 11.87 -6.42 -3.78
N PRO A 122 12.89 -6.32 -2.92
CA PRO A 122 14.22 -6.83 -3.22
C PRO A 122 14.20 -8.37 -3.33
N ILE A 123 14.88 -8.93 -4.33
CA ILE A 123 15.01 -10.41 -4.50
C ILE A 123 16.15 -10.97 -3.63
N GLY A 124 17.10 -10.12 -3.23
CA GLY A 124 18.25 -10.50 -2.40
C GLY A 124 18.26 -9.84 -1.02
N SER A 125 19.42 -9.91 -0.36
CA SER A 125 19.62 -9.23 0.92
C SER A 125 19.88 -7.74 0.74
N GLY A 126 19.35 -6.95 1.69
CA GLY A 126 19.52 -5.50 1.71
C GLY A 126 18.49 -4.73 0.91
N GLN A 127 18.66 -3.42 0.87
CA GLN A 127 17.77 -2.48 0.19
C GLN A 127 18.50 -1.89 -1.01
N PRO A 128 18.24 -2.36 -2.24
CA PRO A 128 18.80 -1.73 -3.43
C PRO A 128 18.16 -0.37 -3.66
N PHE A 129 18.53 0.33 -4.73
CA PHE A 129 17.90 1.61 -5.02
C PHE A 129 16.38 1.44 -5.22
N PHE A 130 15.56 2.23 -4.53
CA PHE A 130 14.09 2.10 -4.58
C PHE A 130 13.50 2.50 -5.95
N CYS A 131 14.25 3.14 -6.84
CA CYS A 131 13.81 3.31 -8.23
C CYS A 131 14.26 2.10 -9.08
N MET A 132 13.71 0.93 -8.74
CA MET A 132 13.80 -0.30 -9.53
C MET A 132 15.15 -1.01 -9.49
N GLY A 133 15.88 -0.89 -8.38
CA GLY A 133 17.10 -1.65 -8.13
C GLY A 133 18.36 -1.09 -8.79
N ILE A 134 19.40 -1.91 -8.81
CA ILE A 134 20.68 -1.67 -9.51
C ILE A 134 21.23 -3.02 -9.98
N GLN A 135 22.17 -3.01 -10.93
CA GLN A 135 22.78 -4.23 -11.44
C GLN A 135 23.35 -5.08 -10.29
N GLY A 136 22.93 -6.34 -10.22
CA GLY A 136 23.32 -7.29 -9.16
C GLY A 136 22.49 -7.23 -7.89
N ALA A 137 21.58 -6.26 -7.78
CA ALA A 137 20.61 -6.17 -6.69
C ALA A 137 19.22 -5.87 -7.29
N ASN A 138 18.65 -6.93 -7.88
CA ASN A 138 17.38 -6.88 -8.59
C ASN A 138 16.19 -6.76 -7.64
N VAL A 139 15.11 -6.22 -8.18
CA VAL A 139 13.81 -6.14 -7.52
C VAL A 139 12.76 -6.88 -8.35
N ASN A 140 11.82 -7.50 -7.65
CA ASN A 140 10.58 -8.04 -8.17
C ASN A 140 9.49 -6.98 -8.02
N ILE A 141 8.70 -6.73 -9.06
CA ILE A 141 7.71 -5.65 -9.11
C ILE A 141 6.39 -6.25 -9.57
N TRP A 142 5.33 -5.99 -8.81
CA TRP A 142 3.96 -6.35 -9.19
C TRP A 142 3.25 -5.08 -9.61
N HIS A 143 2.78 -5.02 -10.86
CA HIS A 143 2.23 -3.81 -11.45
C HIS A 143 0.79 -4.04 -11.93
N TRP A 144 -0.16 -3.60 -11.12
CA TRP A 144 -1.57 -3.61 -11.48
C TRP A 144 -1.89 -2.44 -12.41
N LYS A 145 -2.67 -2.70 -13.46
CA LYS A 145 -3.11 -1.69 -14.43
C LYS A 145 -4.62 -1.79 -14.64
N ALA A 146 -5.31 -0.65 -14.60
CA ALA A 146 -6.76 -0.58 -14.70
C ALA A 146 -7.29 -1.07 -16.05
N ASP A 147 -6.60 -0.74 -17.15
CA ASP A 147 -6.95 -1.19 -18.51
C ASP A 147 -6.81 -2.71 -18.67
N TRP A 148 -5.77 -3.32 -18.09
CA TRP A 148 -5.59 -4.77 -18.13
C TRP A 148 -6.73 -5.49 -17.41
N GLN A 149 -7.22 -4.94 -16.30
CA GLN A 149 -8.39 -5.49 -15.62
C GLN A 149 -9.67 -5.33 -16.44
N ALA A 150 -9.88 -4.15 -17.03
CA ALA A 150 -11.04 -3.91 -17.86
C ALA A 150 -11.07 -4.86 -19.08
N ASP A 151 -9.92 -5.07 -19.72
CA ASP A 151 -9.75 -5.97 -20.86
C ASP A 151 -10.01 -7.45 -20.50
N LEU A 152 -9.61 -7.88 -19.30
CA LEU A 152 -9.92 -9.22 -18.79
C LEU A 152 -11.41 -9.46 -18.54
N LEU A 153 -12.15 -8.42 -18.16
CA LEU A 153 -13.60 -8.48 -17.97
C LEU A 153 -14.34 -8.47 -19.32
N ALA A 154 -13.92 -7.59 -20.22
CA ALA A 154 -14.44 -7.48 -21.57
C ALA A 154 -13.38 -6.88 -22.48
N TRP A 155 -12.97 -7.64 -23.50
CA TRP A 155 -12.00 -7.22 -24.50
C TRP A 155 -12.34 -5.82 -25.05
N GLN A 156 -11.36 -4.92 -25.03
CA GLN A 156 -11.52 -3.55 -25.49
C GLN A 156 -10.84 -3.31 -26.84
N ASP A 157 -11.51 -2.58 -27.73
CA ASP A 157 -10.97 -2.21 -29.04
C ASP A 157 -11.43 -0.80 -29.46
N MET A 158 -10.96 -0.32 -30.61
CA MET A 158 -11.22 1.00 -31.17
C MET A 158 -12.70 1.41 -31.15
N GLN A 159 -13.63 0.47 -31.32
CA GLN A 159 -15.07 0.74 -31.24
C GLN A 159 -15.56 1.15 -29.85
N ASP A 160 -14.85 0.82 -28.77
CA ASP A 160 -15.21 1.23 -27.41
C ASP A 160 -14.89 2.70 -27.17
N ALA A 161 -13.79 3.20 -27.75
CA ALA A 161 -13.46 4.63 -27.76
C ALA A 161 -14.23 5.41 -28.85
N TYR A 162 -14.55 4.75 -29.98
CA TYR A 162 -15.16 5.36 -31.15
C TYR A 162 -16.39 4.55 -31.62
N PRO A 163 -17.53 4.60 -30.91
CA PRO A 163 -18.70 3.76 -31.20
C PRO A 163 -19.34 4.05 -32.57
N ASN A 164 -19.06 5.21 -33.15
CA ASN A 164 -19.54 5.61 -34.47
C ASN A 164 -18.55 5.31 -35.60
N MET A 165 -17.41 4.68 -35.30
CA MET A 165 -16.46 4.24 -36.31
C MET A 165 -17.14 3.25 -37.29
N ARG A 166 -16.70 3.27 -38.54
CA ARG A 166 -17.07 2.30 -39.56
C ARG A 166 -15.81 1.65 -40.08
N VAL A 167 -15.82 0.33 -40.11
CA VAL A 167 -14.78 -0.49 -40.75
C VAL A 167 -15.48 -1.20 -41.89
N ASP A 168 -14.96 -1.06 -43.11
CA ASP A 168 -15.60 -1.61 -44.29
C ASP A 168 -15.58 -3.15 -44.27
N VAL A 169 -14.42 -3.73 -43.95
CA VAL A 169 -14.20 -5.17 -43.79
C VAL A 169 -12.99 -5.39 -42.87
N TYR A 170 -13.04 -6.39 -41.99
CA TYR A 170 -11.86 -6.98 -41.37
C TYR A 170 -11.34 -8.11 -42.24
N PRO A 171 -10.20 -7.96 -42.93
CA PRO A 171 -9.65 -9.05 -43.71
C PRO A 171 -9.36 -10.25 -42.82
N PHE A 172 -9.81 -11.45 -43.24
CA PHE A 172 -9.43 -12.74 -42.63
C PHE A 172 -9.92 -12.99 -41.19
N ALA A 173 -10.93 -12.25 -40.75
CA ALA A 173 -11.68 -12.51 -39.52
C ALA A 173 -13.21 -12.43 -39.79
N GLN A 174 -14.00 -13.13 -38.99
CA GLN A 174 -15.47 -13.12 -39.09
C GLN A 174 -16.07 -12.18 -38.04
N GLY A 175 -17.16 -11.49 -38.41
CA GLY A 175 -17.92 -10.63 -37.51
C GLY A 175 -17.54 -9.14 -37.58
N ASP A 176 -18.36 -8.32 -36.94
CA ASP A 176 -18.26 -6.85 -36.98
C ASP A 176 -17.21 -6.29 -36.00
N ARG A 177 -16.74 -7.11 -35.04
CA ARG A 177 -15.76 -6.77 -34.00
C ARG A 177 -14.92 -8.01 -33.64
N PRO A 178 -14.05 -8.50 -34.54
CA PRO A 178 -13.30 -9.73 -34.30
C PRO A 178 -12.25 -9.54 -33.20
N ASN A 179 -12.26 -10.43 -32.22
CA ASN A 179 -11.19 -10.59 -31.23
C ASN A 179 -9.97 -11.24 -31.92
N PRO A 180 -8.73 -11.06 -31.41
CA PRO A 180 -7.58 -11.87 -31.84
C PRO A 180 -7.86 -13.36 -32.08
N ALA A 181 -8.70 -14.01 -31.27
CA ALA A 181 -9.06 -15.43 -31.45
C ALA A 181 -9.88 -15.72 -32.72
N ASP A 182 -10.50 -14.72 -33.35
CA ASP A 182 -11.33 -14.86 -34.55
C ASP A 182 -10.53 -14.84 -35.86
N TYR A 183 -9.22 -14.53 -35.79
CA TYR A 183 -8.33 -14.52 -36.95
C TYR A 183 -7.80 -15.93 -37.25
N GLN A 184 -7.92 -16.35 -38.52
CA GLN A 184 -7.43 -17.66 -38.95
C GLN A 184 -5.90 -17.69 -39.17
N ASP A 185 -5.32 -16.55 -39.53
CA ASP A 185 -3.88 -16.39 -39.77
C ASP A 185 -3.30 -15.33 -38.82
N VAL A 186 -2.47 -15.78 -37.88
CA VAL A 186 -1.82 -14.94 -36.88
C VAL A 186 -0.91 -13.88 -37.49
N THR A 187 -0.50 -14.02 -38.75
CA THR A 187 0.34 -13.03 -39.47
C THR A 187 -0.36 -11.67 -39.58
N TYR A 188 -1.70 -11.63 -39.56
CA TYR A 188 -2.48 -10.38 -39.54
C TYR A 188 -2.60 -9.77 -38.14
N LEU A 189 -2.18 -10.51 -37.11
CA LEU A 189 -2.03 -10.06 -35.74
C LEU A 189 -0.54 -9.86 -35.45
N SER A 190 0.08 -8.89 -36.13
CA SER A 190 1.53 -8.68 -36.09
C SER A 190 2.11 -8.56 -34.67
N GLY A 191 1.38 -7.98 -33.73
CA GLY A 191 1.78 -7.92 -32.32
C GLY A 191 1.80 -9.30 -31.65
N VAL A 192 0.79 -10.13 -31.89
CA VAL A 192 0.73 -11.51 -31.40
C VAL A 192 1.81 -12.36 -32.06
N ALA A 193 1.97 -12.24 -33.39
CA ALA A 193 3.00 -12.96 -34.15
C ALA A 193 4.43 -12.58 -33.75
N ALA A 194 4.64 -11.35 -33.28
CA ALA A 194 5.91 -10.87 -32.75
C ALA A 194 6.10 -11.18 -31.25
N GLU A 195 5.16 -11.90 -30.62
CA GLU A 195 5.15 -12.21 -29.20
C GLU A 195 5.26 -10.95 -28.31
N ASN A 196 4.68 -9.84 -28.76
CA ASN A 196 4.64 -8.60 -27.99
C ASN A 196 3.86 -8.83 -26.69
N PRO A 197 4.46 -8.64 -25.50
CA PRO A 197 3.77 -8.86 -24.22
C PRO A 197 2.46 -8.07 -24.07
N LEU A 198 2.35 -6.91 -24.72
CA LEU A 198 1.12 -6.10 -24.70
C LEU A 198 -0.01 -6.66 -25.59
N SER A 199 0.33 -7.51 -26.55
CA SER A 199 -0.61 -8.12 -27.50
C SER A 199 -1.00 -9.55 -27.12
N LEU A 200 -0.28 -10.17 -26.20
CA LEU A 200 -0.57 -11.53 -25.76
C LEU A 200 -1.74 -11.56 -24.75
N PRO A 201 -2.49 -12.68 -24.68
CA PRO A 201 -3.50 -12.88 -23.65
C PRO A 201 -2.92 -12.75 -22.24
N ARG A 202 -3.70 -12.15 -21.34
CA ARG A 202 -3.32 -11.92 -19.96
C ARG A 202 -3.98 -12.96 -19.06
N LEU A 203 -3.28 -13.36 -18.01
CA LEU A 203 -3.82 -14.25 -16.97
C LEU A 203 -4.29 -13.48 -15.72
N SER A 204 -3.84 -12.24 -15.58
CA SER A 204 -4.03 -11.39 -14.41
C SER A 204 -3.97 -9.91 -14.81
N PRO A 205 -4.67 -9.01 -14.10
CA PRO A 205 -4.51 -7.57 -14.30
C PRO A 205 -3.18 -7.04 -13.75
N VAL A 206 -2.41 -7.90 -13.08
CA VAL A 206 -1.09 -7.60 -12.53
C VAL A 206 -0.01 -8.18 -13.43
N GLU A 207 0.91 -7.33 -13.85
CA GLU A 207 2.14 -7.74 -14.53
C GLU A 207 3.24 -7.98 -13.50
N ASP A 208 3.79 -9.19 -13.52
CA ASP A 208 4.98 -9.54 -12.76
C ASP A 208 6.24 -9.19 -13.57
N LEU A 209 7.10 -8.40 -12.95
CA LEU A 209 8.24 -7.73 -13.58
C LEU A 209 9.50 -7.92 -12.73
N VAL A 210 10.65 -7.92 -13.39
CA VAL A 210 11.96 -7.87 -12.74
C VAL A 210 12.75 -6.66 -13.24
N ALA A 211 13.53 -6.05 -12.35
CA ALA A 211 14.42 -4.95 -12.72
C ALA A 211 15.74 -4.98 -11.92
N GLY A 212 16.84 -4.74 -12.60
CA GLY A 212 18.16 -4.46 -12.01
C GLY A 212 18.58 -3.00 -12.24
N GLY A 213 17.62 -2.09 -12.17
CA GLY A 213 17.71 -0.68 -12.55
C GLY A 213 16.55 -0.25 -13.45
N PHE A 214 16.24 1.05 -13.46
CA PHE A 214 15.12 1.61 -14.24
C PHE A 214 15.22 1.41 -15.76
N GLY A 215 16.40 1.04 -16.29
CA GLY A 215 16.61 0.76 -17.71
C GLY A 215 16.55 -0.73 -18.09
N SER A 216 16.33 -1.63 -17.13
CA SER A 216 16.29 -3.09 -17.35
C SER A 216 14.97 -3.74 -16.95
N LEU A 217 13.92 -2.93 -16.73
CA LEU A 217 12.58 -3.42 -16.42
C LEU A 217 12.10 -4.38 -17.52
N THR A 218 11.78 -5.60 -17.12
CA THR A 218 11.40 -6.67 -18.04
C THR A 218 10.21 -7.43 -17.47
N SER A 219 9.21 -7.71 -18.30
CA SER A 219 8.13 -8.63 -17.95
C SER A 219 8.68 -10.03 -17.79
N GLN A 220 8.30 -10.69 -16.71
CA GLN A 220 8.56 -12.12 -16.58
C GLN A 220 7.81 -12.91 -17.68
N PRO A 221 8.29 -14.10 -18.08
CA PRO A 221 7.59 -14.95 -19.04
C PRO A 221 6.17 -15.29 -18.61
N GLN A 222 5.27 -15.61 -19.54
CA GLN A 222 3.87 -15.95 -19.22
C GLN A 222 3.73 -17.10 -18.20
N THR A 223 4.66 -18.05 -18.21
CA THR A 223 4.69 -19.18 -17.25
C THR A 223 5.01 -18.76 -15.82
N SER A 224 5.58 -17.57 -15.65
CA SER A 224 6.00 -17.00 -14.38
C SER A 224 5.07 -15.89 -13.88
N GLN A 225 4.06 -15.49 -14.67
CA GLN A 225 3.03 -14.51 -14.27
C GLN A 225 2.09 -15.12 -13.21
N ASN A 226 2.52 -15.15 -11.95
CA ASN A 226 1.83 -15.84 -10.85
C ASN A 226 1.12 -14.90 -9.85
N VAL A 227 1.19 -13.58 -10.07
CA VAL A 227 0.55 -12.58 -9.20
C VAL A 227 -0.86 -12.29 -9.71
N GLN A 228 -1.82 -12.31 -8.81
CA GLN A 228 -3.21 -11.95 -9.08
C GLN A 228 -3.52 -10.57 -8.52
N GLY A 229 -4.53 -9.90 -9.07
CA GLY A 229 -5.04 -8.68 -8.47
C GLY A 229 -6.48 -8.37 -8.80
N TYR A 230 -7.04 -7.44 -8.02
CA TYR A 230 -8.42 -6.98 -8.15
C TYR A 230 -8.54 -5.53 -7.70
N GLY A 231 -9.00 -4.66 -8.60
CA GLY A 231 -9.19 -3.24 -8.38
C GLY A 231 -10.66 -2.85 -8.45
N VAL A 232 -11.10 -1.96 -7.56
CA VAL A 232 -12.43 -1.34 -7.60
C VAL A 232 -12.25 0.16 -7.50
N TYR A 233 -12.87 0.89 -8.42
CA TYR A 233 -13.03 2.33 -8.33
C TYR A 233 -14.41 2.66 -7.75
N GLU A 234 -14.45 3.39 -6.65
CA GLU A 234 -15.70 3.84 -6.06
C GLU A 234 -15.49 5.15 -5.29
N ASN A 235 -16.42 6.09 -5.39
CA ASN A 235 -16.45 7.31 -4.59
C ASN A 235 -15.14 8.15 -4.67
N GLY A 236 -14.52 8.23 -5.85
CA GLY A 236 -13.29 9.01 -6.03
C GLY A 236 -12.04 8.32 -5.49
N LYS A 237 -12.07 7.00 -5.35
CA LYS A 237 -10.95 6.22 -4.82
C LYS A 237 -10.80 4.90 -5.57
N TRP A 238 -9.55 4.52 -5.77
CA TRP A 238 -9.19 3.17 -6.14
C TRP A 238 -8.87 2.35 -4.89
N ARG A 239 -9.28 1.09 -4.89
CA ARG A 239 -8.91 0.06 -3.93
C ARG A 239 -8.43 -1.15 -4.70
N VAL A 240 -7.15 -1.49 -4.58
CA VAL A 240 -6.50 -2.56 -5.35
C VAL A 240 -5.89 -3.58 -4.42
N ILE A 241 -6.21 -4.85 -4.64
CA ILE A 241 -5.69 -5.99 -3.92
C ILE A 241 -4.68 -6.69 -4.82
N PHE A 242 -3.45 -6.87 -4.32
CA PHE A 242 -2.49 -7.82 -4.88
C PHE A 242 -2.56 -9.12 -4.10
N SER A 243 -2.37 -10.26 -4.77
CA SER A 243 -2.24 -11.54 -4.08
C SER A 243 -1.33 -12.51 -4.80
N ARG A 244 -0.60 -13.30 -4.01
CA ARG A 244 0.32 -14.33 -4.48
C ARG A 244 0.57 -15.33 -3.35
N ASP A 245 0.93 -16.56 -3.71
CA ASP A 245 1.53 -17.49 -2.76
C ASP A 245 2.79 -16.87 -2.11
N LEU A 246 3.06 -17.22 -0.86
CA LEU A 246 4.23 -16.71 -0.13
C LEU A 246 5.54 -17.17 -0.77
N THR A 247 5.52 -18.36 -1.37
CA THR A 247 6.68 -18.99 -1.99
C THR A 247 6.47 -19.19 -3.49
N SER A 248 7.52 -18.95 -4.27
CA SER A 248 7.59 -19.23 -5.70
C SER A 248 8.89 -19.97 -6.02
N SER A 249 8.84 -20.83 -7.04
CA SER A 249 10.02 -21.50 -7.59
C SER A 249 10.77 -20.63 -8.60
N ASP A 250 10.20 -19.50 -9.02
CA ASP A 250 10.87 -18.58 -9.93
C ASP A 250 12.00 -17.82 -9.20
N PRO A 251 13.24 -17.84 -9.71
CA PRO A 251 14.36 -17.12 -9.09
C PRO A 251 14.20 -15.59 -9.12
N ASP A 252 13.37 -15.05 -10.02
CA ASP A 252 13.10 -13.60 -10.10
C ASP A 252 11.96 -13.15 -9.16
N ASP A 253 11.38 -14.08 -8.40
CA ASP A 253 10.36 -13.79 -7.40
C ASP A 253 10.93 -13.70 -5.99
N VAL A 254 10.38 -12.78 -5.20
CA VAL A 254 10.61 -12.75 -3.76
C VAL A 254 9.94 -13.96 -3.09
N ASN A 255 10.62 -14.56 -2.11
CA ASN A 255 10.06 -15.61 -1.25
C ASN A 255 9.85 -15.07 0.17
N PHE A 256 8.62 -15.16 0.66
CA PHE A 256 8.23 -14.67 1.98
C PHE A 256 8.19 -15.81 3.00
N VAL A 257 8.81 -15.58 4.15
CA VAL A 257 8.83 -16.48 5.30
C VAL A 257 8.09 -15.80 6.43
N VAL A 258 7.13 -16.51 7.03
CA VAL A 258 6.36 -16.00 8.17
C VAL A 258 7.30 -15.75 9.35
N GLY A 259 7.17 -14.57 9.98
CA GLY A 259 8.02 -14.11 11.08
C GLY A 259 9.19 -13.23 10.63
N ASP A 260 9.55 -13.24 9.34
CA ASP A 260 10.63 -12.42 8.81
C ASP A 260 10.18 -11.00 8.44
N VAL A 261 11.18 -10.12 8.26
CA VAL A 261 10.99 -8.72 7.88
C VAL A 261 11.62 -8.47 6.52
N TYR A 262 10.82 -7.92 5.62
CA TYR A 262 11.16 -7.59 4.24
C TYR A 262 11.11 -6.08 4.03
N SER A 263 11.49 -5.66 2.82
CA SER A 263 11.30 -4.28 2.36
C SER A 263 10.31 -4.26 1.21
N ILE A 264 9.38 -3.32 1.26
CA ILE A 264 8.40 -3.05 0.20
C ILE A 264 8.47 -1.57 -0.16
N ALA A 265 8.33 -1.25 -1.44
CA ALA A 265 8.15 0.11 -1.90
C ALA A 265 7.02 0.16 -2.94
N PHE A 266 6.51 1.36 -3.17
CA PHE A 266 5.27 1.57 -3.88
C PHE A 266 5.43 2.60 -4.97
N ALA A 267 4.62 2.45 -6.01
CA ALA A 267 4.45 3.47 -7.02
C ALA A 267 2.99 3.55 -7.47
N ALA A 268 2.56 4.73 -7.89
CA ALA A 268 1.22 4.96 -8.40
C ALA A 268 1.24 5.95 -9.57
N TRP A 269 0.30 5.77 -10.50
CA TRP A 269 0.15 6.56 -11.71
C TRP A 269 -1.31 7.01 -11.82
N ASP A 270 -1.51 8.33 -11.96
CA ASP A 270 -2.78 8.95 -12.33
C ASP A 270 -2.81 9.15 -13.87
N GLY A 271 -3.69 8.41 -14.52
CA GLY A 271 -3.84 8.41 -15.97
C GLY A 271 -4.28 9.76 -16.54
N ALA A 272 -5.20 10.45 -15.86
CA ALA A 272 -5.68 11.78 -16.24
C ALA A 272 -4.59 12.86 -16.18
N ASN A 273 -3.59 12.69 -15.31
CA ASN A 273 -2.40 13.56 -15.25
C ASN A 273 -1.31 13.16 -16.26
N GLY A 274 -1.56 12.15 -17.10
CA GLY A 274 -0.60 11.66 -18.08
C GLY A 274 0.61 10.96 -17.46
N GLU A 275 0.45 10.38 -16.27
CA GLU A 275 1.49 9.60 -15.61
C GLU A 275 1.61 8.23 -16.32
N ARG A 276 2.84 7.85 -16.68
CA ARG A 276 3.19 6.54 -17.28
C ARG A 276 4.69 6.31 -17.22
N ASN A 277 5.13 5.06 -17.26
CA ASN A 277 6.55 4.68 -17.17
C ASN A 277 7.21 5.32 -15.93
N GLY A 278 8.33 6.03 -16.10
CA GLY A 278 9.01 6.72 -15.00
C GLY A 278 8.33 7.99 -14.48
N GLN A 279 7.32 8.53 -15.19
CA GLN A 279 6.56 9.69 -14.72
C GLN A 279 5.46 9.21 -13.78
N LYS A 280 5.78 9.12 -12.49
CA LYS A 280 4.95 8.50 -11.46
C LYS A 280 5.28 8.99 -10.06
N SER A 281 4.39 8.68 -9.12
CA SER A 281 4.63 8.86 -7.69
C SER A 281 5.32 7.62 -7.12
N THR A 282 6.35 7.78 -6.28
CA THR A 282 7.09 6.69 -5.65
C THR A 282 7.31 6.92 -4.16
N SER A 283 7.39 5.82 -3.40
CA SER A 283 7.79 5.81 -2.00
C SER A 283 9.27 5.48 -1.81
N GLN A 284 9.79 5.70 -0.61
CA GLN A 284 11.00 5.00 -0.15
C GLN A 284 10.68 3.57 0.28
N TRP A 285 11.71 2.79 0.67
CA TRP A 285 11.51 1.48 1.29
C TRP A 285 10.79 1.59 2.64
N VAL A 286 9.82 0.71 2.81
CA VAL A 286 9.01 0.53 4.02
C VAL A 286 9.26 -0.89 4.51
N SER A 287 9.32 -1.10 5.82
CA SER A 287 9.46 -2.46 6.36
C SER A 287 8.13 -3.22 6.23
N LEU A 288 8.19 -4.45 5.75
CA LEU A 288 7.05 -5.38 5.69
C LEU A 288 7.32 -6.54 6.62
N GLN A 289 6.52 -6.69 7.67
CA GLN A 289 6.67 -7.78 8.63
C GLN A 289 5.53 -8.78 8.51
N PHE A 290 5.83 -10.06 8.36
CA PHE A 290 4.83 -11.12 8.40
C PHE A 290 4.61 -11.57 9.84
N GLU A 291 3.42 -11.30 10.38
CA GLU A 291 3.05 -11.71 11.73
C GLU A 291 3.04 -13.24 11.85
N SER A 292 3.65 -13.79 12.91
CA SER A 292 3.56 -15.22 13.18
C SER A 292 2.13 -15.62 13.56
N ALA A 293 1.71 -16.81 13.14
CA ALA A 293 0.45 -17.37 13.61
C ALA A 293 0.43 -17.37 15.15
N PRO A 294 -0.70 -17.00 15.80
CA PRO A 294 -0.81 -17.10 17.24
C PRO A 294 -0.42 -18.52 17.66
N PRO A 295 0.41 -18.69 18.70
CA PRO A 295 0.71 -20.02 19.19
C PRO A 295 -0.61 -20.72 19.50
N THR A 296 -0.79 -21.94 18.98
CA THR A 296 -1.92 -22.79 19.36
C THR A 296 -2.02 -22.76 20.87
N PRO A 297 -3.17 -22.39 21.47
CA PRO A 297 -3.30 -22.41 22.91
C PRO A 297 -2.94 -23.81 23.36
N LEU A 298 -1.80 -23.96 24.04
CA LEU A 298 -1.57 -25.15 24.83
C LEU A 298 -2.77 -25.21 25.76
N LEU A 299 -3.45 -26.35 25.83
CA LEU A 299 -4.40 -26.63 26.90
C LEU A 299 -3.64 -26.42 28.21
N GLN A 300 -3.67 -25.21 28.74
CA GLN A 300 -3.24 -24.94 30.09
C GLN A 300 -4.20 -25.75 30.96
N PRO A 301 -3.70 -26.62 31.84
CA PRO A 301 -4.55 -27.20 32.88
C PRO A 301 -5.29 -26.03 33.52
N ALA A 302 -6.62 -26.14 33.64
CA ALA A 302 -7.44 -25.09 34.22
C ALA A 302 -6.79 -24.59 35.50
N GLU A 303 -6.23 -23.38 35.47
CA GLU A 303 -5.73 -22.74 36.67
C GLU A 303 -6.96 -22.55 37.57
N GLU A 304 -6.97 -23.24 38.71
CA GLU A 304 -7.93 -22.96 39.77
C GLU A 304 -7.89 -21.45 40.05
N GLU A 305 -8.99 -20.76 39.79
CA GLU A 305 -9.18 -19.35 40.14
C GLU A 305 -9.01 -19.19 41.66
N ASN A 306 -7.77 -18.93 42.09
CA ASN A 306 -7.51 -18.39 43.40
C ASN A 306 -8.00 -16.93 43.39
N TYR A 307 -9.22 -16.74 43.89
CA TYR A 307 -9.76 -15.45 44.33
C TYR A 307 -8.93 -14.89 45.50
N LEU A 308 -7.68 -14.50 45.23
CA LEU A 308 -6.86 -13.72 46.14
C LEU A 308 -6.82 -12.29 45.61
N ILE A 309 -7.72 -11.48 46.18
CA ILE A 309 -7.72 -10.01 46.27
C ILE A 309 -6.86 -9.31 45.21
N ARG A 310 -7.50 -8.81 44.14
CA ARG A 310 -6.92 -7.79 43.26
C ARG A 310 -6.51 -6.58 44.11
N GLY A 311 -5.24 -6.51 44.49
CA GLY A 311 -4.63 -5.25 44.89
C GLY A 311 -4.72 -4.25 43.74
N LEU A 312 -4.95 -2.97 44.04
CA LEU A 312 -4.87 -1.93 43.03
C LEU A 312 -3.51 -2.04 42.32
N THR A 313 -3.53 -2.10 40.99
CA THR A 313 -2.31 -2.11 40.19
C THR A 313 -1.53 -0.81 40.43
N ALA A 314 -0.20 -0.84 40.33
CA ALA A 314 0.63 0.35 40.49
C ALA A 314 0.18 1.53 39.59
N GLN A 315 -0.42 1.21 38.44
CA GLN A 315 -0.96 2.16 37.48
C GLN A 315 -2.24 2.88 37.99
N THR A 316 -3.12 2.18 38.70
CA THR A 316 -4.33 2.79 39.32
C THR A 316 -3.97 3.62 40.54
N ILE A 317 -2.99 3.19 41.34
CA ILE A 317 -2.44 3.97 42.45
C ILE A 317 -1.78 5.26 41.93
N PHE A 318 -1.02 5.17 40.84
CA PHE A 318 -0.36 6.33 40.21
C PHE A 318 -1.36 7.36 39.67
N LEU A 319 -2.43 6.91 38.99
CA LEU A 319 -3.49 7.79 38.49
C LEU A 319 -4.23 8.51 39.61
N MET A 320 -4.45 7.83 40.76
CA MET A 320 -5.01 8.49 41.95
C MET A 320 -4.10 9.62 42.45
N TYR A 321 -2.80 9.38 42.61
CA TYR A 321 -1.87 10.42 43.07
C TYR A 321 -1.79 11.61 42.09
N LEU A 322 -1.83 11.35 40.78
CA LEU A 322 -1.84 12.40 39.77
C LEU A 322 -3.11 13.27 39.84
N SER A 323 -4.26 12.65 40.08
CA SER A 323 -5.54 13.37 40.25
C SER A 323 -5.55 14.25 41.50
N VAL A 324 -4.98 13.77 42.61
CA VAL A 324 -4.86 14.54 43.86
C VAL A 324 -3.92 15.72 43.68
N LEU A 325 -2.78 15.51 43.01
CA LEU A 325 -1.84 16.60 42.72
C LEU A 325 -2.47 17.68 41.83
N PHE A 326 -3.24 17.29 40.82
CA PHE A 326 -3.95 18.23 39.95
C PHE A 326 -4.95 19.09 40.74
N VAL A 327 -5.73 18.47 41.63
CA VAL A 327 -6.69 19.20 42.49
C VAL A 327 -5.98 20.18 43.42
N LEU A 328 -4.85 19.80 44.02
CA LEU A 328 -4.07 20.69 44.87
C LEU A 328 -3.50 21.89 44.10
N ILE A 329 -3.05 21.68 42.86
CA ILE A 329 -2.57 22.78 41.99
C ILE A 329 -3.73 23.72 41.65
N VAL A 330 -4.91 23.21 41.30
CA VAL A 330 -6.09 24.04 41.02
C VAL A 330 -6.50 24.85 42.25
N ILE A 331 -6.50 24.25 43.44
CA ILE A 331 -6.80 24.94 44.69
C ILE A 331 -5.76 26.03 44.98
N ALA A 332 -4.47 25.74 44.83
CA ALA A 332 -3.40 26.71 45.02
C ALA A 332 -3.52 27.90 44.06
N VAL A 333 -3.91 27.65 42.81
CA VAL A 333 -4.19 28.69 41.80
C VAL A 333 -5.38 29.55 42.22
N ILE A 334 -6.49 28.94 42.67
CA ILE A 334 -7.67 29.67 43.14
C ILE A 334 -7.33 30.56 44.34
N ILE A 335 -6.53 30.05 45.29
CA ILE A 335 -6.07 30.81 46.47
C ILE A 335 -5.16 31.96 46.04
N TYR A 336 -4.19 31.71 45.15
CA TYR A 336 -3.28 32.75 44.64
C TYR A 336 -4.02 33.90 43.95
N PHE A 337 -5.10 33.61 43.21
CA PHE A 337 -5.92 34.63 42.56
C PHE A 337 -6.95 35.32 43.49
N ARG A 338 -7.18 34.79 44.71
CA ARG A 338 -8.06 35.39 45.73
C ARG A 338 -7.31 36.21 46.79
N LEU A 339 -5.98 36.17 46.84
CA LEU A 339 -5.22 37.01 47.76
C LEU A 339 -5.32 38.49 47.36
N PRO A 340 -5.58 39.42 48.30
CA PRO A 340 -5.66 40.84 47.99
C PRO A 340 -4.30 41.32 47.47
N LYS A 341 -4.32 42.15 46.42
CA LYS A 341 -3.11 42.84 45.98
C LYS A 341 -2.78 43.91 47.03
N GLU A 342 -1.73 43.68 47.81
CA GLU A 342 -1.09 44.80 48.49
C GLU A 342 -0.49 45.75 47.44
N GLY A 343 -0.66 47.05 47.70
CA GLY A 343 -0.56 48.17 46.75
C GLY A 343 0.78 48.35 46.06
#